data_AF-A0A2H3KFR5-F1
#
_entry.id   AF-A0A2H3KFR5-F1
#
_cell.length_a   1.000
_cell.length_b   1.000
_cell.length_c   1.000
_cell.angle_alpha   90.00
_cell.angle_beta   90.00
_cell.angle_gamma   90.00
#
_symmetry.space_group_name_H-M   'P 1'
#
loop_
_entity.id
_entity.type
_entity.pdbx_description
1 polymer ?
#
loop_
_entity_poly.entity_id
_entity_poly.type
_entity_poly.pdbx_seq_one_letter_code
_entity_poly.pdbx_strand_id
1 'polypeptide(L)'
;MSNHDGSYMLRDVLTLLDEAGVWAAMPRTVQQDLVIRIVKLACDRHDCNAGEILDGHEAFGLCYDCRTPAEPLRHGLCRTCWPDDDDEDDDEDDAEDG
;
A
#
# COMPACT_ATOMS: atom_id res chain seq x y z
N MET A 1 3.95 20.11 -0.73
CA MET A 1 5.23 19.44 -1.04
C MET A 1 5.30 18.30 -0.04
N SER A 2 5.27 17.05 -0.48
CA SER A 2 5.27 15.91 0.43
C SER A 2 6.60 15.79 1.18
N ASN A 3 6.57 15.33 2.42
CA ASN A 3 7.72 15.07 3.27
C ASN A 3 8.31 13.68 2.96
N HIS A 4 9.02 13.59 1.84
CA HIS A 4 9.60 12.35 1.34
C HIS A 4 10.67 11.77 2.28
N ASP A 5 11.55 12.61 2.82
CA ASP A 5 12.58 12.18 3.77
C ASP A 5 11.96 11.55 5.02
N GLY A 6 10.87 12.13 5.53
CA GLY A 6 10.11 11.56 6.63
C GLY A 6 9.48 10.21 6.28
N SER A 7 8.94 10.07 5.07
CA SER A 7 8.43 8.78 4.58
C SER A 7 9.52 7.72 4.54
N TYR A 8 10.68 8.01 3.94
CA TYR A 8 11.78 7.07 3.80
C TYR A 8 12.40 6.68 5.15
N MET A 9 12.55 7.65 6.06
CA MET A 9 13.00 7.34 7.42
C MET A 9 12.06 6.37 8.13
N LEU A 10 10.73 6.52 7.97
CA LEU A 10 9.77 5.60 8.56
C LEU A 10 9.81 4.22 7.91
N ARG A 11 9.97 4.14 6.58
CA ARG A 11 10.21 2.88 5.87
C ARG A 11 11.43 2.16 6.45
N ASP A 12 12.53 2.87 6.63
CA ASP A 12 13.77 2.31 7.18
C ASP A 12 13.57 1.82 8.63
N VAL A 13 12.77 2.54 9.44
CA VAL A 13 12.38 2.08 10.79
C VAL A 13 11.58 0.78 10.73
N LEU A 14 10.62 0.63 9.80
CA LEU A 14 9.88 -0.63 9.64
C LEU A 14 10.81 -1.80 9.28
N THR A 15 11.79 -1.54 8.42
CA THR A 15 12.84 -2.52 8.07
C THR A 15 13.67 -2.92 9.28
N LEU A 16 14.15 -1.95 10.08
CA LEU A 16 14.93 -2.24 11.29
C LEU A 16 14.14 -3.07 12.32
N LEU A 17 12.83 -2.83 12.44
CA LEU A 17 11.96 -3.61 13.31
C LEU A 17 11.76 -5.05 12.80
N ASP A 18 11.73 -5.24 11.48
CA ASP A 18 11.65 -6.58 10.87
C ASP A 18 12.95 -7.34 11.07
N GLU A 19 14.10 -6.72 10.80
CA GLU A 19 15.43 -7.29 11.02
C GLU A 19 15.66 -7.67 12.49
N ALA A 20 15.12 -6.89 13.43
CA ALA A 20 15.16 -7.18 14.86
C ALA A 20 14.16 -8.27 15.29
N GLY A 21 13.32 -8.78 14.39
CA GLY A 21 12.32 -9.81 14.66
C GLY A 21 11.12 -9.32 15.49
N VAL A 22 10.89 -8.01 15.56
CA VAL A 22 9.82 -7.43 16.40
C VAL A 22 8.44 -7.88 15.91
N TRP A 23 8.23 -7.94 14.60
CA TRP A 23 6.96 -8.34 14.02
C TRP A 23 6.62 -9.80 14.34
N ALA A 24 7.60 -10.69 14.36
CA ALA A 24 7.42 -12.12 14.65
C ALA A 24 6.85 -12.39 16.06
N ALA A 25 7.01 -11.45 17.00
CA ALA A 25 6.46 -11.55 18.35
C ALA A 25 4.98 -11.16 18.46
N MET A 26 4.35 -10.66 17.39
CA MET A 26 3.00 -10.10 17.41
C MET A 26 2.07 -10.79 16.40
N PRO A 27 0.77 -10.96 16.72
CA PRO A 27 -0.23 -11.38 15.73
C PRO A 27 -0.34 -10.38 14.58
N ARG A 28 -0.61 -10.88 13.37
CA ARG A 28 -0.75 -10.07 12.14
C ARG A 28 -1.68 -8.86 12.32
N THR A 29 -2.83 -9.05 12.95
CA THR A 29 -3.82 -7.98 13.16
C THR A 29 -3.27 -6.84 14.04
N VAL A 30 -2.40 -7.16 15.00
CA VAL A 30 -1.74 -6.17 15.87
C VAL A 30 -0.64 -5.44 15.10
N GLN A 31 0.12 -6.14 14.27
CA GLN A 31 1.11 -5.52 13.38
C GLN A 31 0.43 -4.52 12.44
N GLN A 32 -0.65 -4.93 11.77
CA GLN A 32 -1.43 -4.09 10.86
C GLN A 32 -1.98 -2.85 11.57
N ASP A 33 -2.61 -3.00 12.75
CA ASP A 33 -3.12 -1.85 13.52
C ASP A 33 -2.01 -0.84 13.84
N LEU A 34 -0.85 -1.34 14.30
CA LEU A 34 0.27 -0.48 14.64
C LEU A 34 0.81 0.26 13.40
N VAL A 35 1.02 -0.43 12.28
CA VAL A 35 1.51 0.18 11.04
C VAL A 35 0.50 1.20 10.50
N ILE A 36 -0.80 0.90 10.52
CA ILE A 36 -1.85 1.85 10.14
C ILE A 36 -1.78 3.12 10.99
N ARG A 37 -1.57 2.98 12.30
CA ARG A 37 -1.47 4.13 13.22
C ARG A 37 -0.22 4.97 12.96
N ILE A 38 0.92 4.33 12.66
CA ILE A 38 2.16 5.02 12.26
C ILE A 38 1.93 5.81 10.97
N VAL A 39 1.36 5.17 9.95
CA VAL A 39 1.10 5.80 8.64
C VAL A 39 0.10 6.96 8.78
N LYS A 40 -0.99 6.79 9.53
CA LYS A 40 -1.94 7.88 9.81
C LYS A 40 -1.27 9.05 10.52
N LEU A 41 -0.46 8.78 11.55
CA LEU A 41 0.28 9.84 12.25
C LEU A 41 1.19 10.61 11.28
N ALA A 42 1.94 9.90 10.45
CA ALA A 42 2.87 10.48 9.48
C ALA A 42 2.15 11.33 8.41
N CYS A 43 1.12 10.78 7.76
CA CYS A 43 0.38 11.48 6.72
C CYS A 43 -0.41 12.67 7.28
N ASP A 44 -1.13 12.50 8.38
CA ASP A 44 -2.06 13.52 8.88
C ASP A 44 -1.33 14.68 9.59
N ARG A 45 -0.12 14.46 10.10
CA ARG A 45 0.63 15.46 10.91
C ARG A 45 1.91 15.95 10.29
N HIS A 46 2.52 15.16 9.40
CA HIS A 46 3.87 15.42 8.92
C HIS A 46 3.97 15.44 7.39
N ASP A 47 2.83 15.44 6.69
CA ASP A 47 2.73 15.48 5.22
C ASP A 47 3.54 14.37 4.53
N CYS A 48 3.66 13.20 5.18
CA CYS A 48 4.33 12.03 4.60
C CYS A 48 3.42 11.28 3.62
N ASN A 49 4.01 10.45 2.77
CA ASN A 49 3.30 9.60 1.82
C ASN A 49 3.23 8.15 2.29
N ALA A 50 2.02 7.59 2.32
CA ALA A 50 1.79 6.22 2.79
C ALA A 50 2.45 5.16 1.89
N GLY A 51 2.44 5.34 0.57
CA GLY A 51 3.11 4.45 -0.36
C GLY A 51 4.61 4.40 -0.15
N GLU A 52 5.25 5.56 0.06
CA GLU A 52 6.69 5.62 0.35
C GLU A 52 7.07 4.98 1.69
N ILE A 53 6.19 5.07 2.70
CA ILE A 53 6.39 4.42 4.00
C ILE A 53 6.27 2.89 3.87
N LEU A 54 5.32 2.42 3.06
CA LEU A 54 4.95 1.01 2.95
C LEU A 54 5.68 0.25 1.84
N ASP A 55 6.40 0.94 0.96
CA ASP A 55 7.19 0.35 -0.12
C ASP A 55 8.17 -0.71 0.39
N GLY A 56 8.09 -1.93 -0.16
CA GLY A 56 8.87 -3.10 0.27
C GLY A 56 8.33 -3.81 1.52
N HIS A 57 7.20 -3.36 2.08
CA HIS A 57 6.55 -3.92 3.26
C HIS A 57 5.16 -4.50 2.94
N GLU A 58 4.97 -5.03 1.73
CA GLU A 58 3.71 -5.63 1.25
C GLU A 58 3.25 -6.80 2.12
N ALA A 59 4.18 -7.43 2.85
CA ALA A 59 3.89 -8.49 3.81
C ALA A 59 2.88 -8.05 4.88
N PHE A 60 2.75 -6.75 5.20
CA PHE A 60 1.68 -6.28 6.10
C PHE A 60 0.28 -6.34 5.48
N GLY A 61 0.16 -6.48 4.16
CA GLY A 61 -1.13 -6.57 3.46
C GLY A 61 -1.96 -5.30 3.63
N LEU A 62 -1.34 -4.13 3.50
CA LEU A 62 -1.98 -2.82 3.63
C LEU A 62 -1.96 -2.07 2.30
N CYS A 63 -3.10 -1.52 1.89
CA CYS A 63 -3.18 -0.67 0.70
C CYS A 63 -2.43 0.65 0.92
N TYR A 64 -1.61 1.04 -0.05
CA TYR A 64 -0.78 2.26 -0.01
C TYR A 64 -1.61 3.55 -0.03
N ASP A 65 -2.84 3.50 -0.54
CA ASP A 65 -3.74 4.66 -0.65
C ASP A 65 -4.76 4.69 0.50
N CYS A 66 -5.70 3.74 0.52
CA CYS A 66 -6.77 3.77 1.52
C CYS A 66 -6.33 3.30 2.92
N ARG A 67 -5.10 2.77 3.07
CA ARG A 67 -4.50 2.34 4.35
C ARG A 67 -5.30 1.26 5.09
N THR A 68 -6.11 0.50 4.36
CA THR A 68 -6.87 -0.63 4.92
C THR A 68 -6.17 -1.96 4.63
N PRO A 69 -6.35 -2.97 5.50
CA PRO A 69 -5.96 -4.34 5.17
C PRO A 69 -6.61 -4.82 3.88
N ALA A 70 -5.83 -5.38 2.98
CA ALA A 70 -6.29 -5.96 1.72
C ALA A 70 -5.28 -6.99 1.21
N GLU A 71 -5.79 -8.13 0.75
CA GLU A 71 -5.04 -9.16 0.05
C GLU A 71 -5.94 -9.76 -1.05
N PRO A 72 -5.47 -9.90 -2.30
CA PRO A 72 -4.15 -9.51 -2.79
C PRO A 72 -3.99 -7.99 -2.97
N LEU A 73 -2.75 -7.51 -2.95
CA LEU A 73 -2.37 -6.15 -3.39
C LEU A 73 -1.77 -6.22 -4.81
N ARG A 74 -2.07 -5.22 -5.64
CA ARG A 74 -1.44 -5.01 -6.95
C ARG A 74 -0.70 -3.69 -6.93
N HIS A 75 0.61 -3.72 -7.15
CA HIS A 75 1.47 -2.53 -7.04
C HIS A 75 1.25 -1.76 -5.71
N GLY A 76 1.02 -2.49 -4.60
CA GLY A 76 0.75 -1.91 -3.29
C GLY A 76 -0.69 -1.42 -3.07
N LEU A 77 -1.58 -1.53 -4.04
CA LEU A 77 -2.96 -1.05 -3.97
C LEU A 77 -3.99 -2.18 -3.89
N CYS A 78 -5.11 -1.94 -3.20
CA CYS A 78 -6.24 -2.86 -3.20
C CYS A 78 -7.08 -2.69 -4.47
N ARG A 79 -7.94 -3.67 -4.77
CA ARG A 79 -8.85 -3.63 -5.94
C ARG A 79 -9.76 -2.40 -6.00
N THR A 80 -10.07 -1.78 -4.88
CA THR A 80 -10.89 -0.56 -4.87
C THR A 80 -10.09 0.67 -5.29
N CYS A 81 -8.82 0.74 -4.90
CA CYS A 81 -7.93 1.84 -5.24
C CYS A 81 -7.28 1.65 -6.63
N TRP A 82 -7.17 0.40 -7.08
CA TRP A 82 -6.73 0.02 -8.41
C TRP A 82 -7.64 -1.09 -8.93
N PRO A 83 -8.76 -0.74 -9.55
CA PRO A 83 -9.64 -1.70 -10.22
C PRO A 83 -8.85 -2.48 -11.26
N ASP A 84 -9.19 -3.75 -11.43
CA ASP A 84 -8.75 -4.48 -12.61
C ASP A 84 -9.59 -3.89 -13.76
N ASP A 85 -8.94 -3.26 -14.75
CA ASP A 85 -9.58 -2.90 -16.01
C ASP A 85 -9.91 -4.23 -16.71
N ASP A 86 -11.04 -4.85 -16.35
CA ASP A 86 -11.76 -5.79 -17.20
C ASP A 86 -12.52 -4.96 -18.24
N ASP A 87 -11.80 -4.15 -19.02
CA ASP A 87 -12.31 -3.65 -20.30
C ASP A 87 -12.26 -4.84 -21.26
N GLU A 88 -13.32 -5.65 -21.22
CA GLU A 88 -13.74 -6.45 -22.36
C GLU A 88 -14.01 -5.47 -23.50
N ASP A 89 -12.96 -5.13 -24.26
CA ASP A 89 -13.07 -4.54 -25.58
C ASP A 89 -13.77 -5.58 -26.48
N ASP A 90 -15.10 -5.68 -26.35
CA ASP A 90 -15.98 -6.20 -27.39
C ASP A 90 -15.93 -5.20 -28.56
N ASP A 91 -14.84 -5.25 -29.34
CA ASP A 91 -14.75 -4.65 -30.66
C ASP A 91 -15.67 -5.45 -31.62
N GLU A 92 -16.98 -5.33 -31.43
CA GLU A 92 -17.96 -5.50 -32.51
C GLU A 92 -17.94 -4.22 -33.36
N ASP A 93 -17.08 -4.15 -34.38
CA ASP A 93 -17.27 -3.20 -35.48
C ASP A 93 -16.98 -3.86 -36.83
N ASP A 94 -18.09 -4.32 -37.41
CA ASP A 94 -18.51 -4.27 -38.80
C ASP A 94 -17.51 -4.56 -39.92
N ALA A 95 -17.79 -5.66 -40.61
CA ALA A 95 -17.30 -5.95 -41.95
C ALA A 95 -17.79 -4.90 -42.96
N GLU A 96 -16.90 -4.03 -43.43
CA GLU A 96 -17.17 -3.22 -44.64
C GLU A 96 -17.06 -4.10 -45.90
N ASP A 97 -18.21 -4.31 -46.53
CA ASP A 97 -18.37 -4.76 -47.91
C ASP A 97 -18.13 -3.57 -48.86
N GLY A 98 -17.23 -3.72 -49.84
CA GLY A 98 -16.87 -2.66 -50.81
C GLY A 98 -15.85 -3.09 -51.87
#